data_AF-A0A538DNH6-F1
#
_entry.id   AF-A0A538DNH6-F1
#
_cell.length_a   1.000
_cell.length_b   1.000
_cell.length_c   1.000
_cell.angle_alpha   90.00
_cell.angle_beta   90.00
_cell.angle_gamma   90.00
#
_symmetry.space_group_name_H-M   'P 1'
#
loop_
_entity.id
_entity.type
_entity.pdbx_description
1 polymer ?
#
loop_
_entity_poly.entity_id
_entity_poly.type
_entity_poly.pdbx_seq_one_letter_code
_entity_poly.pdbx_strand_id
1 'polypeptide(L)'
;MSTYTEQRVATAVRARGNTIRTLLELGGFIAGAVLVAFGVVAIFMGFNGRSTVADSLKQEKIVGTADMTPALIAKEASEAGLKGVDLPTVPVAGKAINSGPRARAFASYMRIHALEATGGYTYAQMGRFQAKPDTPKAQLAVGGGTDNLQFAVIDTATTKQPVANGARNIWVTETALSTALNASYMADRLGLFGIVVGVALFLSGIGFIVLAYAALHRKKGARLI
;
A
#
# COMPACT_ATOMS: atom_id res chain seq x y z
N MET A 1 -32.31 -5.44 62.59
CA MET A 1 -31.34 -4.52 61.94
C MET A 1 -31.85 -3.11 62.23
N SER A 2 -31.01 -2.20 62.73
CA SER A 2 -31.48 -0.85 63.15
C SER A 2 -31.73 0.03 61.92
N THR A 3 -32.77 0.87 61.96
CA THR A 3 -33.09 1.89 60.95
C THR A 3 -31.88 2.79 60.62
N TYR A 4 -31.00 3.01 61.60
CA TYR A 4 -29.72 3.71 61.40
C TYR A 4 -28.75 2.98 60.47
N THR A 5 -28.71 1.65 60.54
CA THR A 5 -27.81 0.82 59.72
C THR A 5 -28.27 0.81 58.25
N GLU A 6 -29.58 0.73 58.00
CA GLU A 6 -30.15 0.79 56.65
C GLU A 6 -29.95 2.14 55.97
N GLN A 7 -30.16 3.25 56.70
CA GLN A 7 -29.92 4.60 56.18
C GLN A 7 -28.44 4.85 55.83
N ARG A 8 -27.50 4.28 56.60
CA ARG A 8 -26.07 4.39 56.29
C ARG A 8 -25.67 3.60 55.05
N VAL A 9 -26.21 2.39 54.87
CA VAL A 9 -25.97 1.58 53.67
C VAL A 9 -26.57 2.27 52.43
N ALA A 10 -27.80 2.78 52.51
CA ALA A 10 -28.44 3.51 51.41
C ALA A 10 -27.66 4.78 51.01
N THR A 11 -27.16 5.54 51.98
CA THR A 11 -26.34 6.74 51.74
C THR A 11 -25.00 6.39 51.09
N ALA A 12 -24.32 5.35 51.57
CA ALA A 12 -23.06 4.88 51.00
C ALA A 12 -23.22 4.36 49.56
N VAL A 13 -24.30 3.63 49.27
CA VAL A 13 -24.64 3.16 47.91
C VAL A 13 -24.95 4.35 46.98
N ARG A 14 -25.72 5.35 47.44
CA ARG A 14 -25.99 6.59 46.67
C ARG A 14 -24.71 7.39 46.41
N ALA A 15 -23.84 7.53 47.39
CA ALA A 15 -22.58 8.26 47.25
C ALA A 15 -21.64 7.58 46.25
N ARG A 16 -21.46 6.24 46.37
CA ARG A 16 -20.65 5.45 45.44
C ARG A 16 -21.22 5.48 44.02
N GLY A 17 -22.55 5.41 43.88
CA GLY A 17 -23.24 5.56 42.59
C GLY A 17 -23.01 6.92 41.94
N ASN A 18 -23.01 8.01 42.71
CA ASN A 18 -22.71 9.35 42.19
C ASN A 18 -21.26 9.50 41.75
N THR A 19 -20.28 8.97 42.48
CA THR A 19 -18.86 9.05 42.10
C THR A 19 -18.56 8.28 40.81
N ILE A 20 -19.07 7.05 40.68
CA ILE A 20 -18.89 6.24 39.47
C ILE A 20 -19.51 6.94 38.25
N ARG A 21 -20.69 7.56 38.42
CA ARG A 21 -21.35 8.30 37.34
C ARG A 21 -20.56 9.53 36.89
N THR A 22 -20.05 10.35 37.81
CA THR A 22 -19.24 11.52 37.46
C THR A 22 -17.95 11.12 36.73
N LEU A 23 -17.31 10.01 37.13
CA LEU A 23 -16.14 9.48 36.43
C LEU A 23 -16.47 9.03 35.00
N LEU A 24 -17.62 8.39 34.78
CA LEU A 24 -18.06 7.99 33.44
C LEU A 24 -18.42 9.20 32.57
N GLU A 25 -19.05 10.23 33.12
CA GLU A 25 -19.37 11.48 32.41
C GLU A 25 -18.09 12.19 31.95
N LEU A 26 -17.15 12.43 32.88
CA LEU A 26 -15.86 13.06 32.57
C LEU A 26 -15.02 12.21 31.61
N GLY A 27 -15.03 10.88 31.81
CA GLY A 27 -14.38 9.93 30.92
C GLY A 27 -14.93 9.99 29.49
N GLY A 28 -16.25 10.15 29.31
CA GLY A 28 -16.89 10.30 28.01
C GLY A 28 -16.45 11.56 27.26
N PHE A 29 -16.34 12.71 27.93
CA PHE A 29 -15.83 13.94 27.30
C PHE A 29 -14.36 13.84 26.93
N ILE A 30 -13.52 13.32 27.83
CA ILE A 30 -12.08 13.18 27.59
C ILE A 30 -11.85 12.21 26.43
N ALA A 31 -12.45 11.01 26.48
CA ALA A 31 -12.34 10.02 25.41
C ALA A 31 -12.86 10.57 24.08
N GLY A 32 -14.00 11.27 24.10
CA GLY A 32 -14.58 11.90 22.92
C GLY A 32 -13.66 12.95 22.30
N ALA A 33 -13.09 13.85 23.11
CA ALA A 33 -12.15 14.88 22.63
C ALA A 33 -10.87 14.26 22.03
N VAL A 34 -10.34 13.22 22.67
CA VAL A 34 -9.18 12.47 22.15
C VAL A 34 -9.51 11.83 20.80
N LEU A 35 -10.64 11.12 20.69
CA LEU A 35 -11.04 10.47 19.43
C LEU A 35 -11.28 11.47 18.30
N VAL A 36 -11.89 12.63 18.60
CA VAL A 36 -12.04 13.73 17.64
C VAL A 36 -10.67 14.20 17.15
N ALA A 37 -9.73 14.48 18.07
CA ALA A 37 -8.39 14.95 17.73
C ALA A 37 -7.63 13.94 16.86
N PHE A 38 -7.59 12.66 17.27
CA PHE A 38 -6.96 11.60 16.48
C PHE A 38 -7.64 11.39 15.14
N GLY A 39 -8.97 11.48 15.08
CA GLY A 39 -9.73 11.38 13.85
C GLY A 39 -9.36 12.46 12.84
N VAL A 40 -9.32 13.72 13.27
CA VAL A 40 -8.93 14.86 12.43
C VAL A 40 -7.49 14.70 11.92
N VAL A 41 -6.55 14.34 12.80
CA VAL A 41 -5.14 14.13 12.42
C VAL A 41 -5.00 13.01 11.40
N ALA A 42 -5.65 11.86 11.62
CA ALA A 42 -5.60 10.72 10.70
C ALA A 42 -6.18 11.05 9.32
N ILE A 43 -7.29 11.81 9.26
CA ILE A 43 -7.86 12.29 7.99
C ILE A 43 -6.86 13.18 7.25
N PHE A 44 -6.30 14.17 7.94
CA PHE A 44 -5.34 15.11 7.34
C PHE A 44 -4.10 14.38 6.80
N MET A 45 -3.48 13.52 7.62
CA MET A 45 -2.32 12.74 7.20
C MET A 45 -2.64 11.79 6.04
N GLY A 46 -3.83 11.19 6.04
CA GLY A 46 -4.27 10.33 4.95
C GLY A 46 -4.41 11.08 3.62
N PHE A 47 -4.99 12.28 3.61
CA PHE A 47 -5.03 13.11 2.40
C PHE A 47 -3.64 13.59 1.97
N ASN A 48 -2.81 14.02 2.91
CA ASN A 48 -1.45 14.47 2.63
C ASN A 48 -0.61 13.35 2.00
N GLY A 49 -0.62 12.14 2.57
CA GLY A 49 0.10 11.00 2.03
C GLY A 49 -0.35 10.62 0.61
N ARG A 50 -1.65 10.67 0.32
CA ARG A 50 -2.17 10.42 -1.04
C ARG A 50 -1.77 11.51 -2.02
N SER A 51 -1.74 12.77 -1.59
CA SER A 51 -1.24 13.88 -2.42
C SER A 51 0.23 13.70 -2.74
N THR A 52 1.07 13.39 -1.76
CA THR A 52 2.50 13.13 -1.96
C THR A 52 2.71 12.01 -2.97
N VAL A 53 1.99 10.89 -2.87
CA VAL A 53 2.06 9.81 -3.86
C VAL A 53 1.69 10.31 -5.26
N ALA A 54 0.57 11.03 -5.39
CA ALA A 54 0.12 11.52 -6.69
C ALA A 54 1.13 12.50 -7.30
N ASP A 55 1.74 13.36 -6.49
CA ASP A 55 2.70 14.37 -6.95
C ASP A 55 4.04 13.75 -7.33
N SER A 56 4.57 12.80 -6.54
CA SER A 56 5.75 12.01 -6.91
C SER A 56 5.52 11.26 -8.23
N LEU A 57 4.38 10.58 -8.39
CA LEU A 57 4.07 9.87 -9.64
C LEU A 57 3.95 10.81 -10.85
N LYS A 58 3.40 12.02 -10.68
CA LYS A 58 3.35 13.03 -11.77
C LYS A 58 4.73 13.53 -12.18
N GLN A 59 5.70 13.57 -11.24
CA GLN A 59 7.07 14.01 -11.52
C GLN A 59 7.79 13.05 -12.47
N GLU A 60 7.48 11.75 -12.39
CA GLU A 60 8.08 10.72 -13.26
C GLU A 60 7.59 10.77 -14.71
N LYS A 61 6.52 11.52 -15.01
CA LYS A 61 5.97 11.69 -16.37
C LYS A 61 5.65 10.36 -17.09
N ILE A 62 5.31 9.32 -16.33
CA ILE A 62 5.01 8.00 -16.88
C ILE A 62 3.62 8.02 -17.54
N VAL A 63 3.56 7.53 -18.79
CA VAL A 63 2.33 7.33 -19.56
C VAL A 63 2.32 5.89 -20.09
N GLY A 64 1.16 5.23 -19.98
CA GLY A 64 0.99 3.89 -20.55
C GLY A 64 1.17 3.88 -22.07
N THR A 65 1.89 2.90 -22.59
CA THR A 65 2.06 2.68 -24.03
C THR A 65 0.77 2.14 -24.66
N ALA A 66 0.63 2.23 -25.99
CA ALA A 66 -0.64 1.96 -26.69
C ALA A 66 -1.13 0.50 -26.54
N ASP A 67 -0.21 -0.43 -26.37
CA ASP A 67 -0.36 -1.86 -26.10
C ASP A 67 -0.89 -2.18 -24.69
N MET A 68 -0.82 -1.26 -23.73
CA MET A 68 -1.23 -1.50 -22.34
C MET A 68 -2.76 -1.51 -22.12
N THR A 69 -3.42 -2.41 -22.83
CA THR A 69 -4.83 -2.76 -22.74
C THR A 69 -4.97 -4.26 -22.47
N PRO A 70 -6.03 -4.72 -21.78
CA PRO A 70 -6.20 -6.15 -21.49
C PRO A 70 -6.27 -7.03 -22.75
N ALA A 71 -6.82 -6.51 -23.85
CA ALA A 71 -6.95 -7.27 -25.09
C ALA A 71 -5.61 -7.42 -25.82
N LEU A 72 -4.83 -6.34 -25.93
CA LEU A 72 -3.55 -6.37 -26.64
C LEU A 72 -2.49 -7.17 -25.86
N ILE A 73 -2.37 -6.94 -24.56
CA ILE A 73 -1.39 -7.67 -23.74
C ILE A 73 -1.67 -9.18 -23.68
N ALA A 74 -2.93 -9.59 -23.72
CA ALA A 74 -3.29 -11.00 -23.77
C ALA A 74 -2.85 -11.65 -25.08
N LYS A 75 -2.98 -10.91 -26.19
CA LYS A 75 -2.49 -11.32 -27.50
C LYS A 75 -0.97 -11.41 -27.50
N GLU A 76 -0.27 -10.38 -27.04
CA GLU A 76 1.20 -10.33 -26.99
C GLU A 76 1.77 -11.46 -26.13
N ALA A 77 1.21 -11.68 -24.93
CA ALA A 77 1.62 -12.78 -24.06
C ALA A 77 1.42 -14.16 -24.72
N SER A 78 0.32 -14.33 -25.47
CA SER A 78 0.05 -15.56 -26.21
C SER A 78 1.02 -15.75 -27.39
N GLU A 79 1.32 -14.70 -28.14
CA GLU A 79 2.27 -14.71 -29.27
C GLU A 79 3.70 -14.99 -28.78
N ALA A 80 4.05 -14.47 -27.61
CA ALA A 80 5.31 -14.77 -26.92
C ALA A 80 5.34 -16.16 -26.26
N GLY A 81 4.25 -16.92 -26.29
CA GLY A 81 4.17 -18.27 -25.73
C GLY A 81 4.21 -18.31 -24.19
N LEU A 82 3.89 -17.20 -23.52
CA LEU A 82 3.87 -17.12 -22.07
C LEU A 82 2.71 -17.98 -21.51
N LYS A 83 3.00 -18.79 -20.49
CA LYS A 83 2.02 -19.68 -19.84
C LYS A 83 1.99 -19.41 -18.35
N GLY A 84 0.79 -19.45 -17.75
CA GLY A 84 0.62 -19.30 -16.31
C GLY A 84 0.98 -17.91 -15.77
N VAL A 85 0.79 -16.87 -16.59
CA VAL A 85 1.04 -15.47 -16.20
C VAL A 85 -0.28 -14.78 -15.86
N ASP A 86 -0.25 -13.95 -14.81
CA ASP A 86 -1.39 -13.12 -14.43
C ASP A 86 -1.49 -11.91 -15.36
N LEU A 87 -2.54 -11.86 -16.17
CA LEU A 87 -2.74 -10.78 -17.13
C LEU A 87 -3.46 -9.57 -16.49
N PRO A 88 -3.00 -8.34 -16.75
CA PRO A 88 -3.61 -7.14 -16.20
C PRO A 88 -4.98 -6.84 -16.83
N THR A 89 -5.93 -6.44 -15.99
CA THR A 89 -7.33 -6.17 -16.38
C THR A 89 -7.69 -4.68 -16.43
N VAL A 90 -6.86 -3.81 -15.87
CA VAL A 90 -7.12 -2.38 -15.78
C VAL A 90 -6.36 -1.64 -16.90
N PRO A 91 -7.03 -1.11 -17.94
CA PRO A 91 -6.34 -0.47 -19.06
C PRO A 91 -5.67 0.84 -18.65
N VAL A 92 -4.39 0.99 -19.00
CA VAL A 92 -3.58 2.20 -18.75
C VAL A 92 -3.00 2.84 -20.01
N ALA A 93 -3.26 2.29 -21.20
CA ALA A 93 -2.83 2.86 -22.47
C ALA A 93 -3.19 4.35 -22.60
N GLY A 94 -2.18 5.17 -22.94
CA GLY A 94 -2.29 6.62 -23.09
C GLY A 94 -2.59 7.40 -21.80
N LYS A 95 -2.72 6.72 -20.64
CA LYS A 95 -3.06 7.37 -19.38
C LYS A 95 -1.80 7.74 -18.62
N ALA A 96 -1.79 8.96 -18.08
CA ALA A 96 -0.81 9.34 -17.08
C ALA A 96 -0.95 8.44 -15.83
N ILE A 97 0.19 7.94 -15.35
CA ILE A 97 0.31 7.12 -14.15
C ILE A 97 0.52 8.06 -12.97
N ASN A 98 -0.57 8.57 -12.40
CA ASN A 98 -0.57 9.65 -11.41
C ASN A 98 -1.34 9.30 -10.12
N SER A 99 -1.54 8.01 -9.87
CA SER A 99 -2.20 7.51 -8.65
C SER A 99 -1.71 6.10 -8.34
N GLY A 100 -1.79 5.71 -7.06
CA GLY A 100 -1.42 4.36 -6.64
C GLY A 100 -2.09 3.24 -7.46
N PRO A 101 -3.42 3.25 -7.66
CA PRO A 101 -4.10 2.22 -8.46
C PRO A 101 -3.61 2.13 -9.91
N ARG A 102 -3.33 3.28 -10.56
CA ARG A 102 -2.75 3.27 -11.91
C ARG A 102 -1.30 2.77 -11.91
N ALA A 103 -0.52 3.12 -10.89
CA ALA A 103 0.85 2.63 -10.73
C ALA A 103 0.89 1.11 -10.62
N ARG A 104 0.01 0.52 -9.81
CA ARG A 104 -0.16 -0.94 -9.71
C ARG A 104 -0.52 -1.57 -11.05
N ALA A 105 -1.49 -0.99 -11.77
CA ALA A 105 -1.91 -1.49 -13.07
C ALA A 105 -0.77 -1.42 -14.11
N PHE A 106 -0.06 -0.29 -14.19
CA PHE A 106 1.10 -0.14 -15.07
C PHE A 106 2.22 -1.14 -14.74
N ALA A 107 2.53 -1.34 -13.46
CA ALA A 107 3.51 -2.33 -13.03
C ALA A 107 3.16 -3.76 -13.48
N SER A 108 1.87 -4.13 -13.50
CA SER A 108 1.46 -5.44 -14.02
C SER A 108 1.64 -5.59 -15.54
N TYR A 109 1.49 -4.52 -16.34
CA TYR A 109 1.86 -4.57 -17.77
C TYR A 109 3.37 -4.68 -17.96
N MET A 110 4.15 -3.89 -17.21
CA MET A 110 5.62 -3.94 -17.27
C MET A 110 6.16 -5.35 -17.04
N ARG A 111 5.56 -6.09 -16.10
CA ARG A 111 5.96 -7.47 -15.81
C ARG A 111 5.79 -8.38 -17.02
N ILE A 112 4.70 -8.23 -17.77
CA ILE A 112 4.47 -9.00 -19.00
C ILE A 112 5.47 -8.58 -20.09
N HIS A 113 5.65 -7.28 -20.34
CA HIS A 113 6.63 -6.81 -21.32
C HIS A 113 8.06 -7.26 -20.99
N ALA A 114 8.42 -7.33 -19.70
CA ALA A 114 9.71 -7.84 -19.27
C ALA A 114 9.85 -9.34 -19.57
N LEU A 115 8.80 -10.14 -19.35
CA LEU A 115 8.79 -11.55 -19.74
C LEU A 115 8.91 -11.70 -21.26
N GLU A 116 8.18 -10.92 -22.04
CA GLU A 116 8.26 -10.95 -23.51
C GLU A 116 9.67 -10.60 -24.01
N ALA A 117 10.25 -9.51 -23.50
CA ALA A 117 11.59 -9.06 -23.86
C ALA A 117 12.71 -10.05 -23.47
N THR A 118 12.41 -10.97 -22.54
CA THR A 118 13.36 -11.95 -22.02
C THR A 118 12.98 -13.39 -22.38
N GLY A 119 12.05 -13.58 -23.33
CA GLY A 119 11.66 -14.91 -23.81
C GLY A 119 10.98 -15.78 -22.74
N GLY A 120 10.32 -15.16 -21.76
CA GLY A 120 9.65 -15.81 -20.64
C GLY A 120 10.54 -16.14 -19.45
N TYR A 121 11.82 -15.75 -19.48
CA TYR A 121 12.76 -16.06 -18.40
C TYR A 121 12.90 -14.92 -17.40
N THR A 122 12.90 -15.26 -16.12
CA THR A 122 13.07 -14.31 -15.03
C THR A 122 14.55 -14.08 -14.68
N TYR A 123 14.83 -13.04 -13.88
CA TYR A 123 16.18 -12.61 -13.51
C TYR A 123 17.16 -13.73 -13.14
N ALA A 124 16.73 -14.70 -12.32
CA ALA A 124 17.59 -15.79 -11.84
C ALA A 124 17.77 -16.93 -12.86
N GLN A 125 16.95 -16.96 -13.92
CA GLN A 125 17.02 -17.97 -14.98
C GLN A 125 18.01 -17.58 -16.08
N MET A 126 18.60 -16.40 -16.00
CA MET A 126 19.57 -15.87 -16.95
C MET A 126 20.93 -15.66 -16.30
N GLY A 127 21.98 -15.92 -17.07
CA GLY A 127 23.35 -15.73 -16.62
C GLY A 127 23.68 -14.24 -16.50
N ARG A 128 24.59 -13.91 -15.58
CA ARG A 128 25.03 -12.54 -15.29
C ARG A 128 25.68 -11.85 -16.49
N PHE A 129 26.40 -12.60 -17.30
CA PHE A 129 27.20 -12.08 -18.41
C PHE A 129 26.68 -12.54 -19.75
N GLN A 130 26.94 -11.73 -20.78
CA GLN A 130 26.76 -12.16 -22.15
C GLN A 130 27.72 -13.31 -22.44
N ALA A 131 27.18 -14.44 -22.89
CA ALA A 131 27.98 -15.61 -23.23
C ALA A 131 28.63 -15.46 -24.61
N LYS A 132 29.82 -16.04 -24.80
CA LYS A 132 30.46 -16.15 -26.11
C LYS A 132 29.59 -17.00 -27.06
N PRO A 133 29.63 -16.76 -28.38
CA PRO A 133 28.79 -17.48 -29.35
C PRO A 133 28.94 -19.01 -29.32
N ASP A 134 30.12 -19.52 -28.98
CA ASP A 134 30.50 -20.93 -28.94
C ASP A 134 30.40 -21.55 -27.54
N THR A 135 29.78 -20.86 -26.58
CA THR A 135 29.63 -21.34 -25.20
C THR A 135 28.84 -22.66 -25.17
N PRO A 136 29.37 -23.74 -24.55
CA PRO A 136 28.65 -25.00 -24.42
C PRO A 136 27.34 -24.83 -23.66
N LYS A 137 26.29 -25.58 -24.05
CA LYS A 137 24.96 -25.50 -23.40
C LYS A 137 25.01 -25.69 -21.87
N ALA A 138 25.91 -26.54 -21.36
CA ALA A 138 26.07 -26.78 -19.93
C ALA A 138 26.61 -25.54 -19.16
N GLN A 139 27.14 -24.54 -19.86
CA GLN A 139 27.66 -23.30 -19.31
C GLN A 139 26.71 -22.12 -19.54
N LEU A 140 25.59 -22.35 -20.22
CA LEU A 140 24.54 -21.35 -20.43
C LEU A 140 23.46 -21.51 -19.37
N ALA A 141 22.96 -20.38 -18.87
CA ALA A 141 21.72 -20.39 -18.11
C ALA A 141 20.55 -20.72 -19.07
N VAL A 142 19.43 -21.20 -18.51
CA VAL A 142 18.27 -21.62 -19.31
C VAL A 142 17.69 -20.48 -20.16
N GLY A 143 17.72 -19.26 -19.65
CA GLY A 143 17.32 -18.04 -20.38
C GLY A 143 18.45 -17.36 -21.14
N GLY A 144 19.58 -18.04 -21.32
CA GLY A 144 20.76 -17.52 -21.99
C GLY A 144 21.71 -16.73 -21.08
N GLY A 145 22.84 -16.33 -21.66
CA GLY A 145 23.97 -15.79 -20.91
C GLY A 145 24.70 -16.85 -20.08
N THR A 146 25.74 -16.43 -19.35
CA THR A 146 26.55 -17.31 -18.49
C THR A 146 26.96 -16.59 -17.21
N ASP A 147 27.14 -17.34 -16.13
CA ASP A 147 27.79 -16.85 -14.91
C ASP A 147 29.29 -17.19 -14.89
N ASN A 148 29.76 -18.05 -15.80
CA ASN A 148 31.14 -18.46 -15.89
C ASN A 148 31.97 -17.42 -16.68
N LEU A 149 32.90 -16.79 -15.99
CA LEU A 149 33.78 -15.75 -16.54
C LEU A 149 34.61 -16.24 -17.75
N GLN A 150 34.96 -17.53 -17.82
CA GLN A 150 35.72 -18.07 -18.95
C GLN A 150 34.92 -18.04 -20.27
N PHE A 151 33.59 -18.16 -20.17
CA PHE A 151 32.67 -18.15 -21.30
C PHE A 151 31.98 -16.80 -21.49
N ALA A 152 32.26 -15.82 -20.65
CA ALA A 152 31.74 -14.48 -20.81
C ALA A 152 32.46 -13.73 -21.95
N VAL A 153 31.70 -12.95 -22.72
CA VAL A 153 32.28 -11.95 -23.62
C VAL A 153 33.01 -10.92 -22.79
N ILE A 154 34.26 -10.63 -23.13
CA ILE A 154 35.06 -9.59 -22.46
C ILE A 154 35.04 -8.34 -23.33
N ASP A 155 34.74 -7.18 -22.75
CA ASP A 155 34.93 -5.90 -23.41
C ASP A 155 36.41 -5.60 -23.49
N THR A 156 37.00 -5.88 -24.66
CA THR A 156 38.41 -5.64 -24.92
C THR A 156 38.73 -4.18 -25.24
N ALA A 157 37.73 -3.34 -25.52
CA ALA A 157 37.95 -1.96 -25.97
C ALA A 157 38.05 -0.97 -24.81
N THR A 158 37.22 -1.15 -23.78
CA THR A 158 37.04 -0.12 -22.73
C THR A 158 37.39 -0.64 -21.34
N THR A 159 36.60 -1.58 -20.83
CA THR A 159 36.60 -1.92 -19.41
C THR A 159 37.55 -3.07 -19.07
N LYS A 160 37.92 -3.90 -20.04
CA LYS A 160 38.60 -5.20 -19.83
C LYS A 160 37.83 -6.11 -18.87
N GLN A 161 36.52 -5.90 -18.73
CA GLN A 161 35.62 -6.66 -17.86
C GLN A 161 34.63 -7.49 -18.70
N PRO A 162 34.02 -8.54 -18.10
CA PRO A 162 32.90 -9.23 -18.71
C PRO A 162 31.73 -8.29 -19.05
N VAL A 163 31.18 -8.45 -20.25
CA VAL A 163 29.99 -7.72 -20.70
C VAL A 163 28.76 -8.24 -19.96
N ALA A 164 27.99 -7.34 -19.35
CA ALA A 164 26.77 -7.69 -18.64
C ALA A 164 25.69 -8.22 -19.59
N ASN A 165 24.88 -9.17 -19.13
CA ASN A 165 23.74 -9.66 -19.90
C ASN A 165 22.61 -8.61 -19.93
N GLY A 166 22.40 -7.99 -21.09
CA GLY A 166 21.35 -7.00 -21.31
C GLY A 166 19.95 -7.51 -20.97
N ALA A 167 19.61 -8.74 -21.33
CA ALA A 167 18.31 -9.34 -21.05
C ALA A 167 18.08 -9.50 -19.53
N ARG A 168 19.11 -9.88 -18.78
CA ARG A 168 19.04 -9.93 -17.32
C ARG A 168 18.95 -8.55 -16.70
N ASN A 169 19.59 -7.54 -17.30
CA ASN A 169 19.51 -6.16 -16.81
C ASN A 169 18.12 -5.54 -16.98
N ILE A 170 17.31 -5.97 -17.96
CA ILE A 170 15.90 -5.57 -18.08
C ILE A 170 15.16 -5.83 -16.77
N TRP A 171 15.39 -6.98 -16.14
CA TRP A 171 14.77 -7.31 -14.85
C TRP A 171 15.23 -6.44 -13.69
N VAL A 172 16.48 -5.96 -13.70
CA VAL A 172 16.95 -5.03 -12.65
C VAL A 172 16.14 -3.74 -12.72
N THR A 173 15.98 -3.19 -13.93
CA THR A 173 15.19 -1.97 -14.16
C THR A 173 13.71 -2.21 -13.91
N GLU A 174 13.15 -3.31 -14.41
CA GLU A 174 11.75 -3.69 -14.16
C GLU A 174 11.48 -3.78 -12.67
N THR A 175 12.33 -4.48 -11.91
CA THR A 175 12.05 -4.76 -10.51
C THR A 175 12.20 -3.50 -9.69
N ALA A 176 13.17 -2.64 -10.00
CA ALA A 176 13.32 -1.34 -9.35
C ALA A 176 12.08 -0.46 -9.56
N LEU A 177 11.67 -0.26 -10.82
CA LEU A 177 10.54 0.61 -11.15
C LEU A 177 9.20 0.01 -10.69
N SER A 178 8.98 -1.28 -10.88
CA SER A 178 7.79 -2.01 -10.41
C SER A 178 7.69 -1.97 -8.88
N THR A 179 8.81 -2.08 -8.15
CA THR A 179 8.80 -1.94 -6.69
C THR A 179 8.37 -0.54 -6.27
N ALA A 180 8.92 0.51 -6.89
CA ALA A 180 8.52 1.89 -6.60
C ALA A 180 7.03 2.12 -6.86
N LEU A 181 6.51 1.66 -8.01
CA LEU A 181 5.10 1.78 -8.37
C LEU A 181 4.17 1.02 -7.42
N ASN A 182 4.58 -0.18 -6.99
CA ASN A 182 3.83 -0.98 -6.01
C ASN A 182 3.88 -0.36 -4.61
N ALA A 183 5.00 0.25 -4.22
CA ALA A 183 5.10 1.02 -2.98
C ALA A 183 4.19 2.25 -3.02
N SER A 184 4.09 2.95 -4.16
CA SER A 184 3.12 4.04 -4.36
C SER A 184 1.67 3.55 -4.20
N TYR A 185 1.34 2.37 -4.75
CA TYR A 185 0.02 1.77 -4.52
C TYR A 185 -0.25 1.48 -3.04
N MET A 186 0.71 0.85 -2.35
CA MET A 186 0.61 0.57 -0.93
C MET A 186 0.39 1.84 -0.12
N ALA A 187 1.19 2.89 -0.37
CA ALA A 187 1.07 4.17 0.30
C ALA A 187 -0.29 4.85 0.05
N ASP A 188 -0.81 4.81 -1.18
CA ASP A 188 -2.15 5.33 -1.49
C ASP A 188 -3.26 4.58 -0.72
N ARG A 189 -3.13 3.25 -0.60
CA ARG A 189 -4.09 2.42 0.15
C ARG A 189 -4.00 2.65 1.66
N LEU A 190 -2.80 2.81 2.21
CA LEU A 190 -2.60 3.18 3.61
C LEU A 190 -3.18 4.58 3.91
N GLY A 191 -3.01 5.53 3.00
CA GLY A 191 -3.63 6.85 3.11
C GLY A 191 -5.17 6.77 3.11
N LEU A 192 -5.77 5.98 2.21
CA LEU A 192 -7.21 5.74 2.21
C LEU A 192 -7.70 5.09 3.51
N PHE A 193 -6.98 4.09 4.00
CA PHE A 193 -7.29 3.44 5.27
C PHE A 193 -7.25 4.46 6.43
N GLY A 194 -6.21 5.30 6.49
CA GLY A 194 -6.09 6.36 7.49
C GLY A 194 -7.26 7.35 7.46
N ILE A 195 -7.75 7.72 6.27
CA ILE A 195 -8.95 8.56 6.12
C ILE A 195 -10.19 7.85 6.68
N VAL A 196 -10.43 6.60 6.29
CA VAL A 196 -11.62 5.84 6.72
C VAL A 196 -11.63 5.66 8.25
N VAL A 197 -10.50 5.25 8.82
CA VAL A 197 -10.35 5.11 10.27
C VAL A 197 -10.50 6.46 10.95
N GLY A 198 -9.90 7.52 10.41
CA GLY A 198 -10.00 8.86 10.96
C GLY A 198 -11.44 9.37 11.01
N VAL A 199 -12.24 9.14 9.96
CA VAL A 199 -13.68 9.45 9.96
C VAL A 199 -14.42 8.65 11.03
N ALA A 200 -14.13 7.36 11.17
CA ALA A 200 -14.76 6.53 12.21
C ALA A 200 -14.44 7.03 13.62
N LEU A 201 -13.17 7.39 13.90
CA LEU A 201 -12.74 7.96 15.18
C LEU A 201 -13.40 9.31 15.45
N PHE A 202 -13.46 10.18 14.44
CA PHE A 202 -14.09 11.49 14.55
C PHE A 202 -15.57 11.38 14.92
N LEU A 203 -16.34 10.55 14.19
CA LEU A 203 -17.76 10.34 14.46
C LEU A 203 -18.00 9.67 15.82
N SER A 204 -17.16 8.68 16.18
CA SER A 204 -17.25 8.03 17.49
C SER A 204 -16.98 9.01 18.63
N GLY A 205 -16.00 9.89 18.46
CA GLY A 205 -15.68 10.93 19.43
C GLY A 205 -16.82 11.92 19.64
N ILE A 206 -17.45 12.38 18.56
CA ILE A 206 -18.69 13.18 18.63
C ILE A 206 -19.78 12.41 19.38
N GLY A 207 -19.96 11.12 19.06
CA GLY A 207 -20.94 10.25 19.73
C GLY A 207 -20.74 10.21 21.25
N PHE A 208 -19.50 10.02 21.73
CA PHE A 208 -19.21 10.02 23.17
C PHE A 208 -19.46 11.36 23.84
N ILE A 209 -19.13 12.48 23.18
CA ILE A 209 -19.42 13.83 23.70
C ILE A 209 -20.94 14.02 23.85
N VAL A 210 -21.73 13.65 22.83
CA VAL A 210 -23.19 13.77 22.87
C VAL A 210 -23.81 12.89 23.97
N LEU A 211 -23.35 11.64 24.11
CA LEU A 211 -23.83 10.74 25.15
C LEU A 211 -23.49 11.24 26.56
N ALA A 212 -22.27 11.74 26.78
CA ALA A 212 -21.85 12.32 28.06
C ALA A 212 -22.66 13.58 28.38
N TYR A 213 -22.93 14.44 27.39
CA TYR A 213 -23.78 15.61 27.54
C TYR A 213 -25.23 15.25 27.88
N ALA A 214 -25.82 14.27 27.19
CA ALA A 214 -27.19 13.81 27.45
C ALA A 214 -27.35 13.20 28.85
N ALA A 215 -26.35 12.44 29.31
CA ALA A 215 -26.31 11.89 30.67
C ALA A 215 -26.32 13.01 31.73
N LEU A 216 -25.51 14.06 31.53
CA LEU A 216 -25.48 15.25 32.39
C LEU A 216 -26.81 16.02 32.41
N HIS A 217 -27.51 16.13 31.29
CA HIS A 217 -28.72 16.96 31.19
C HIS A 217 -30.00 16.28 31.71
N ARG A 218 -30.14 14.95 31.59
CA ARG A 218 -31.24 14.22 32.26
C ARG A 218 -31.25 14.45 33.78
N LYS A 219 -30.08 14.66 34.38
CA LYS A 219 -29.90 14.93 35.82
C LYS A 219 -30.50 16.26 36.27
N LYS A 220 -30.44 17.31 35.44
CA LYS A 220 -31.01 18.63 35.81
C LYS A 220 -32.53 18.59 35.84
N GLY A 221 -33.16 17.90 34.89
CA GLY A 221 -34.63 17.73 34.87
C GLY A 221 -35.18 16.89 36.03
N ALA A 222 -34.48 15.84 36.45
CA ALA A 222 -34.91 14.98 37.56
C ALA A 222 -34.66 15.55 38.96
N ARG A 223 -34.00 16.70 39.09
CA ARG A 223 -33.71 17.38 40.38
C ARG A 223 -34.64 18.56 40.67
N LEU A 224 -35.52 18.88 39.72
CA LEU A 224 -36.48 20.00 39.76
C LEU A 224 -37.94 19.54 40.01
N ILE A 225 -38.13 18.26 40.33
CA ILE A 225 -39.40 17.61 40.71
C ILE A 225 -39.15 16.89 42.03
#